data_AF-A0A497J250-F1
#
_entry.id   AF-A0A497J250-F1
#
_cell.length_a   1.000
_cell.length_b   1.000
_cell.length_c   1.000
_cell.angle_alpha   90.00
_cell.angle_beta   90.00
_cell.angle_gamma   90.00
#
_symmetry.space_group_name_H-M   'P 1'
#
loop_
_entity.id
_entity.type
_entity.pdbx_description
1 polymer ?
#
loop_
_entity_poly.entity_id
_entity_poly.type
_entity_poly.pdbx_seq_one_letter_code
_entity_poly.pdbx_strand_id
1 'polypeptide(L)'
;MVNLKDEILKLTDSEIIEAVVIGHNYWLEEYEDKIPWEKKGVILSWEEAKKLLDFEYESDYGKPEGYPVFVWTKTKLIITVIYDGKIWLEALPRNPVPCKPHFVGGI
;
A
#
# COMPACT_ATOMS: atom_id res chain seq x y z
N MET A 1 -2.88 15.95 0.10
CA MET A 1 -3.24 14.83 0.98
C MET A 1 -3.58 13.64 0.11
N VAL A 2 -3.13 12.44 0.50
CA VAL A 2 -3.33 11.17 -0.21
C VAL A 2 -4.08 10.22 0.71
N ASN A 3 -4.93 9.34 0.16
CA ASN A 3 -5.63 8.30 0.89
C ASN A 3 -5.27 6.93 0.28
N LEU A 4 -4.66 6.04 1.07
CA LEU A 4 -4.16 4.75 0.57
C LEU A 4 -5.27 3.88 -0.01
N LYS A 5 -6.45 3.85 0.61
CA LYS A 5 -7.61 3.09 0.11
C LYS A 5 -7.99 3.55 -1.29
N ASP A 6 -8.04 4.86 -1.53
CA ASP A 6 -8.43 5.41 -2.82
C ASP A 6 -7.37 5.15 -3.90
N GLU A 7 -6.08 5.25 -3.56
CA GLU A 7 -4.98 4.92 -4.47
C GLU A 7 -4.96 3.43 -4.85
N ILE A 8 -5.20 2.54 -3.88
CA ILE A 8 -5.34 1.10 -4.13
C ILE A 8 -6.47 0.84 -5.14
N LEU A 9 -7.64 1.45 -4.93
CA LEU A 9 -8.80 1.28 -5.81
C LEU A 9 -8.55 1.79 -7.23
N LYS A 10 -7.77 2.86 -7.40
CA LYS A 10 -7.37 3.35 -8.73
C LYS A 10 -6.49 2.33 -9.46
N LEU A 11 -5.54 1.70 -8.76
CA LEU A 11 -4.58 0.77 -9.36
C LEU A 11 -5.13 -0.62 -9.64
N THR A 12 -6.28 -1.00 -9.08
CA THR A 12 -6.88 -2.32 -9.33
C THR A 12 -7.49 -2.44 -10.73
N ASP A 13 -7.78 -1.33 -11.43
CA ASP A 13 -8.55 -1.31 -12.68
C ASP A 13 -9.88 -2.10 -12.58
N SER A 14 -10.61 -1.93 -11.47
CA SER A 14 -11.85 -2.66 -11.14
C SER A 14 -11.69 -4.15 -10.83
N GLU A 15 -10.46 -4.68 -10.75
CA GLU A 15 -10.28 -6.06 -10.28
C GLU A 15 -10.68 -6.21 -8.81
N ILE A 16 -11.21 -7.38 -8.48
CA ILE A 16 -11.50 -7.77 -7.09
C ILE A 16 -10.18 -7.91 -6.34
N ILE A 17 -10.10 -7.26 -5.17
CA ILE A 17 -9.00 -7.42 -4.23
C ILE A 17 -9.23 -8.73 -3.46
N GLU A 18 -8.28 -9.66 -3.58
CA GLU A 18 -8.34 -10.99 -2.99
C GLU A 18 -7.74 -11.03 -1.59
N ALA A 19 -6.67 -10.25 -1.35
CA ALA A 19 -5.97 -10.21 -0.08
C ALA A 19 -5.23 -8.89 0.12
N VAL A 20 -5.11 -8.46 1.37
CA VAL A 20 -4.28 -7.32 1.78
C VAL A 20 -3.40 -7.72 2.96
N VAL A 21 -2.15 -7.29 2.96
CA VAL A 21 -1.28 -7.30 4.13
C VAL A 21 -0.85 -5.87 4.39
N ILE A 22 -1.05 -5.40 5.62
CA ILE A 22 -0.56 -4.09 6.08
C ILE A 22 0.67 -4.34 6.93
N GLY A 23 1.78 -3.68 6.62
CA GLY A 23 3.01 -3.74 7.40
C GLY A 23 3.11 -2.61 8.41
N HIS A 24 4.19 -2.63 9.19
CA HIS A 24 4.48 -1.58 10.16
C HIS A 24 5.31 -0.47 9.52
N ASN A 25 4.93 0.79 9.78
CA ASN A 25 5.75 1.95 9.43
C ASN A 25 6.63 2.33 10.64
N TYR A 26 7.92 2.02 10.56
CA TYR A 26 8.91 2.27 11.62
C TYR A 26 9.28 3.76 11.79
N TRP A 27 8.75 4.65 10.96
CA TRP A 27 8.94 6.10 11.06
C TRP A 27 7.85 6.80 11.87
N LEU A 28 6.76 6.09 12.17
CA LEU A 28 5.70 6.60 13.01
C LEU A 28 6.04 6.40 14.48
N GLU A 29 5.74 7.41 15.29
CA GLU A 29 5.67 7.24 16.73
C GLU A 29 4.44 6.41 17.10
N GLU A 30 4.48 5.73 18.26
CA GLU A 30 3.38 4.83 18.67
C GLU A 30 1.99 5.51 18.69
N TYR A 31 1.94 6.81 19.03
CA TYR A 31 0.69 7.57 19.08
C TYR A 31 0.18 8.00 17.69
N GLU A 32 1.02 7.93 16.66
CA GLU A 32 0.67 8.23 15.27
C GLU A 32 0.20 6.97 14.53
N ASP A 33 0.49 5.79 15.09
CA ASP A 33 0.16 4.51 14.51
C ASP A 33 -1.34 4.20 14.65
N LYS A 34 -2.06 4.37 13.53
CA LYS A 34 -3.50 4.20 13.41
C LYS A 34 -3.91 2.74 13.22
N ILE A 35 -2.95 1.83 12.99
CA ILE A 35 -3.24 0.42 12.68
C ILE A 35 -2.93 -0.47 13.89
N PRO A 36 -3.92 -1.23 14.42
CA PRO A 36 -3.68 -2.16 15.52
C PRO A 36 -2.56 -3.16 15.20
N TRP A 37 -1.70 -3.44 16.19
CA TRP A 37 -0.52 -4.29 15.99
C TRP A 37 -0.88 -5.69 15.48
N GLU A 38 -1.93 -6.29 16.01
CA GLU A 38 -2.43 -7.63 15.63
C GLU A 38 -3.00 -7.70 14.20
N LYS A 39 -3.25 -6.54 13.57
CA LYS A 39 -3.69 -6.44 12.17
C LYS A 39 -2.51 -6.28 11.20
N LYS A 40 -1.29 -6.13 11.70
CA LYS A 40 -0.08 -6.02 10.87
C LYS A 40 0.50 -7.39 10.56
N GLY A 41 0.97 -7.58 9.32
CA GLY A 41 1.62 -8.82 8.89
C GLY A 41 0.69 -10.04 8.74
N VAL A 42 -0.62 -9.85 8.89
CA VAL A 42 -1.64 -10.89 8.67
C VAL A 42 -2.38 -10.66 7.37
N ILE A 43 -2.97 -11.72 6.82
CA ILE A 43 -3.82 -11.63 5.63
C ILE A 43 -5.19 -11.09 6.04
N LEU A 44 -5.57 -9.97 5.48
CA LEU A 44 -6.88 -9.32 5.66
C LEU A 44 -7.71 -9.42 4.39
N SER A 45 -9.03 -9.52 4.58
CA SER A 45 -9.97 -9.25 3.49
C SER A 45 -9.95 -7.76 3.12
N TRP A 46 -10.38 -7.42 1.90
CA TRP A 46 -10.52 -6.02 1.51
C TRP A 46 -11.48 -5.24 2.42
N GLU A 47 -12.58 -5.86 2.85
CA GLU A 47 -13.58 -5.23 3.73
C GLU A 47 -13.03 -4.86 5.11
N GLU A 48 -12.07 -5.61 5.62
CA GLU A 48 -11.35 -5.29 6.86
C GLU A 48 -10.28 -4.23 6.60
N ALA A 49 -9.43 -4.45 5.60
CA ALA A 49 -8.30 -3.57 5.31
C ALA A 49 -8.75 -2.16 4.90
N LYS A 50 -9.82 -2.02 4.12
CA LYS A 50 -10.29 -0.71 3.67
C LYS A 50 -10.70 0.20 4.83
N LYS A 51 -11.17 -0.35 5.95
CA LYS A 51 -11.53 0.43 7.16
C LYS A 51 -10.30 0.96 7.88
N LEU A 52 -9.20 0.19 7.83
CA LEU A 52 -7.92 0.53 8.44
C LEU A 52 -7.14 1.54 7.58
N LEU A 53 -7.27 1.45 6.26
CA LEU A 53 -6.56 2.28 5.29
C LEU A 53 -7.33 3.55 4.88
N ASP A 54 -8.52 3.79 5.46
CA ASP A 54 -9.35 4.95 5.15
C ASP A 54 -8.97 6.17 6.01
N PHE A 55 -7.79 6.72 5.73
CA PHE A 55 -7.34 7.97 6.31
C PHE A 55 -6.44 8.72 5.34
N GLU A 56 -6.42 10.03 5.50
CA GLU A 56 -5.54 10.91 4.73
C GLU A 56 -4.19 11.07 5.42
N TYR A 57 -3.13 11.18 4.61
CA TYR A 57 -1.76 11.47 5.06
C TYR A 57 -1.03 12.36 4.05
N GLU A 58 0.04 13.00 4.50
CA GLU A 58 0.94 13.74 3.61
C GLU A 58 1.93 12.79 2.96
N SER A 59 1.99 12.85 1.62
CA SER A 59 2.99 12.12 0.84
C SER A 59 3.89 13.12 0.13
N ASP A 60 4.81 13.66 0.91
CA ASP A 60 5.88 14.53 0.44
C ASP A 60 7.23 14.01 0.95
N TYR A 61 8.31 14.70 0.60
CA TYR A 61 9.64 14.36 1.06
C TYR A 61 9.81 14.57 2.58
N GLY A 62 10.62 13.72 3.21
CA GLY A 62 10.91 13.78 4.66
C GLY A 62 10.32 12.61 5.44
N LYS A 63 9.21 12.82 6.15
CA LYS A 63 8.62 11.81 7.05
C LYS A 63 7.48 11.04 6.36
N PRO A 64 7.60 9.72 6.18
CA PRO A 64 6.52 8.93 5.61
C PRO A 64 5.39 8.72 6.63
N GLU A 65 4.18 9.19 6.31
CA GLU A 65 3.00 9.10 7.19
C GLU A 65 2.00 7.98 6.81
N GLY A 66 2.31 7.18 5.78
CA GLY A 66 1.48 6.06 5.32
C GLY A 66 1.87 4.70 5.92
N TYR A 67 1.35 3.61 5.37
CA TYR A 67 1.76 2.24 5.74
C TYR A 67 2.25 1.48 4.51
N PRO A 68 3.25 0.59 4.69
CA PRO A 68 3.57 -0.38 3.66
C PRO A 68 2.40 -1.36 3.50
N VAL A 69 1.99 -1.63 2.27
CA VAL A 69 0.96 -2.62 1.96
C VAL A 69 1.41 -3.54 0.85
N PHE A 70 0.91 -4.77 0.90
CA PHE A 70 0.80 -5.65 -0.25
C PHE A 70 -0.69 -5.90 -0.50
N VAL A 71 -1.14 -5.66 -1.73
CA VAL A 71 -2.53 -5.88 -2.15
C VAL A 71 -2.52 -6.79 -3.37
N TRP A 72 -3.21 -7.92 -3.26
CA TRP A 72 -3.33 -8.86 -4.37
C TRP A 72 -4.69 -8.71 -5.03
N THR A 73 -4.67 -8.63 -6.36
CA THR A 73 -5.83 -8.90 -7.21
C THR A 73 -5.61 -10.19 -7.98
N LYS A 74 -6.51 -10.51 -8.91
CA LYS A 74 -6.33 -11.68 -9.79
C LYS A 74 -5.04 -11.60 -10.61
N THR A 75 -4.69 -10.41 -11.12
CA THR A 75 -3.54 -10.26 -12.02
C THR A 75 -2.41 -9.39 -11.47
N LYS A 76 -2.64 -8.64 -10.39
CA LYS A 76 -1.68 -7.66 -9.85
C LYS A 76 -1.29 -7.94 -8.41
N LEU A 77 -0.07 -7.53 -8.09
CA LEU A 77 0.42 -7.26 -6.75
C LEU A 77 0.70 -5.75 -6.69
N ILE A 78 -0.08 -5.02 -5.89
CA ILE A 78 0.17 -3.61 -5.62
C ILE A 78 1.02 -3.50 -4.36
N ILE A 79 2.09 -2.73 -4.43
CA ILE A 79 3.07 -2.54 -3.35
C ILE A 79 3.21 -1.07 -3.00
N THR A 80 3.53 -0.79 -1.74
CA THR A 80 4.01 0.53 -1.34
C THR A 80 5.46 0.71 -1.76
N VAL A 81 5.75 1.89 -2.30
CA VAL A 81 7.09 2.36 -2.63
C VAL A 81 7.36 3.62 -1.82
N ILE A 82 8.58 3.72 -1.31
CA ILE A 82 9.04 4.91 -0.60
C ILE A 82 10.38 5.37 -1.17
N TYR A 83 10.49 6.68 -1.39
CA TYR A 83 11.74 7.34 -1.75
C TYR A 83 11.83 8.68 -1.02
N ASP A 84 12.86 8.83 -0.19
CA ASP A 84 13.13 10.05 0.59
C ASP A 84 11.89 10.57 1.35
N GLY A 85 11.15 9.66 1.99
CA GLY A 85 9.92 9.97 2.73
C GLY A 85 8.63 10.00 1.89
N LYS A 86 8.75 10.25 0.58
CA LYS A 86 7.60 10.27 -0.33
C LYS A 86 7.10 8.86 -0.59
N ILE A 87 5.79 8.65 -0.42
CA ILE A 87 5.13 7.35 -0.57
C ILE A 87 4.22 7.33 -1.79
N TRP A 88 4.28 6.27 -2.58
CA TRP A 88 3.27 5.98 -3.60
C TRP A 88 3.06 4.47 -3.72
N LEU A 89 2.14 4.09 -4.60
CA LEU A 89 1.84 2.70 -4.88
C LEU A 89 2.26 2.34 -6.30
N GLU A 90 2.72 1.11 -6.49
CA GLU A 90 3.03 0.54 -7.80
C GLU A 90 2.30 -0.78 -7.99
N ALA A 91 1.78 -1.00 -9.20
CA ALA A 91 1.15 -2.26 -9.58
C ALA A 91 2.13 -3.13 -10.38
N LEU A 92 2.44 -4.31 -9.86
CA LEU A 92 3.28 -5.32 -10.49
C LEU A 92 2.44 -6.51 -10.95
N PRO A 93 2.87 -7.26 -11.98
CA PRO A 93 2.23 -8.53 -12.30
C PRO A 93 2.30 -9.50 -11.11
N ARG A 94 1.17 -10.12 -10.76
CA ARG A 94 1.11 -11.12 -9.69
C ARG A 94 1.91 -12.37 -10.01
N ASN A 95 1.90 -12.77 -11.29
CA ASN A 95 2.54 -13.97 -11.80
C ASN A 95 3.48 -13.61 -12.95
N PRO A 96 4.45 -14.47 -13.31
CA PRO A 96 5.30 -14.26 -14.48
C PRO A 96 4.47 -14.05 -15.75
N VAL A 97 4.70 -12.92 -16.41
CA VAL A 97 4.11 -12.58 -17.70
C VAL A 97 5.18 -11.93 -18.57
N PRO A 98 5.12 -12.08 -19.91
CA PRO A 98 5.97 -11.29 -20.80
C PRO A 98 5.68 -9.80 -20.62
N CYS A 99 6.64 -9.03 -20.09
CA CYS A 99 6.52 -7.59 -19.91
C CYS A 99 7.89 -6.89 -20.03
N LYS A 100 7.88 -5.55 -20.09
CA LYS A 100 9.08 -4.72 -20.00
C LYS A 100 9.11 -4.08 -18.61
N PRO A 101 9.95 -4.55 -17.67
CA PRO A 101 10.05 -3.93 -16.36
C PRO A 101 10.70 -2.55 -16.45
N HIS A 102 10.44 -1.71 -15.46
CA HIS A 102 11.12 -0.44 -15.24
C HIS A 102 11.59 -0.37 -13.79
N PHE A 103 12.48 0.58 -13.48
CA PHE A 103 12.91 0.80 -12.10
C PHE A 103 11.76 1.41 -11.29
N VAL A 104 11.39 0.74 -10.20
CA VAL A 104 10.45 1.25 -9.22
C VAL A 104 11.24 2.08 -8.19
N GLY A 105 10.70 3.22 -7.75
CA GLY A 105 11.36 4.05 -6.73
C GLY A 105 12.36 5.07 -7.28
N GLY A 106 12.80 4.93 -8.52
CA GLY A 106 13.72 5.85 -9.18
C GLY A 106 12.97 6.92 -9.97
N ILE A 107 12.73 8.07 -9.35
CA ILE A 107 12.32 9.31 -10.03
C ILE A 107 13.57 10.09 -10.40
#